data_AF-A0A6J4LE74-F1
#
_entry.id   AF-A0A6J4LE74-F1
#
_cell.length_a   1.000
_cell.length_b   1.000
_cell.length_c   1.000
_cell.angle_alpha   90.00
_cell.angle_beta   90.00
_cell.angle_gamma   90.00
#
_symmetry.space_group_name_H-M   'P 1'
#
loop_
_entity.id
_entity.type
_entity.pdbx_description
1 polymer ?
#
loop_
_entity_poly.entity_id
_entity_poly.type
_entity_poly.pdbx_seq_one_letter_code
_entity_poly.pdbx_strand_id
1 'polypeptide(L)' 'MNYRNHITIEANKRGGKPCVRGLRITVYEVLEYLASEMTEAEILDDFPDLTREDLKACIAYAADRERRFMTATLSA' A
#
# COMPACT_ATOMS: atom_id res chain seq x y z
N MET A 1 7.82 -8.09 7.75
CA MET A 1 8.12 -6.70 7.34
C MET A 1 7.31 -5.75 8.20
N ASN A 2 7.90 -4.68 8.72
CA ASN A 2 7.16 -3.62 9.42
C ASN A 2 6.79 -2.51 8.42
N TYR A 3 5.55 -2.51 7.92
CA TYR A 3 5.11 -1.55 6.89
C TYR A 3 4.89 -0.13 7.44
N ARG A 4 4.89 0.09 8.76
CA ARG A 4 4.45 1.35 9.39
C ARG A 4 5.33 2.56 9.06
N ASN A 5 6.58 2.34 8.67
CA ASN A 5 7.48 3.42 8.24
C ASN A 5 7.31 3.79 6.75
N HIS A 6 6.58 2.98 6.00
CA HIS A 6 6.41 3.11 4.56
C HIS A 6 4.99 3.50 4.17
N ILE A 7 3.99 3.18 5.00
CA ILE A 7 2.59 3.52 4.74
C ILE A 7 2.11 4.57 5.74
N THR A 8 1.58 5.66 5.21
CA THR A 8 1.07 6.82 5.94
C THR A 8 -0.43 6.97 5.72
N ILE A 9 -1.14 7.47 6.73
CA ILE A 9 -2.56 7.81 6.63
C ILE A 9 -2.69 9.25 7.12
N GLU A 10 -2.96 10.16 6.18
CA GLU A 10 -3.05 11.59 6.45
C GLU A 10 -4.43 12.09 5.99
N ALA A 11 -5.21 12.70 6.88
CA ALA A 11 -6.61 13.09 6.60
C ALA A 11 -6.75 13.95 5.34
N ASN A 12 -5.80 14.86 5.10
CA ASN A 12 -5.82 15.81 3.97
C ASN A 12 -5.18 15.26 2.69
N LYS A 13 -4.81 13.98 2.66
CA LYS A 13 -4.12 13.34 1.53
C LYS A 13 -4.97 12.19 0.98
N ARG A 14 -5.36 12.30 -0.29
CA ARG A 14 -6.21 11.31 -1.00
C ARG A 14 -7.46 10.90 -0.19
N GLY A 15 -8.02 11.81 0.61
CA GLY A 15 -9.19 11.56 1.46
C GLY A 15 -8.94 10.60 2.63
N GLY A 16 -7.74 10.64 3.24
CA GLY A 16 -7.41 9.76 4.36
C GLY A 16 -7.11 8.31 3.96
N LYS A 17 -6.87 8.06 2.67
CA LYS A 17 -6.49 6.73 2.19
C LYS A 17 -5.04 6.41 2.58
N PRO A 18 -4.70 5.14 2.87
CA PRO A 18 -3.32 4.71 3.07
C PRO A 18 -2.47 4.99 1.83
N CYS A 19 -1.40 5.75 2.00
CA CYS A 19 -0.49 6.16 0.93
C CYS A 19 0.94 5.76 1.27
N VAL A 20 1.77 5.56 0.24
CA VAL A 20 3.21 5.41 0.41
C VAL A 20 3.81 6.69 1.03
N ARG A 21 4.80 6.53 1.91
CA ARG A 21 5.46 7.60 2.68
C ARG A 21 5.87 8.75 1.75
N GLY A 22 5.46 9.97 2.08
CA GLY A 22 5.81 11.16 1.29
C GLY A 22 5.20 11.23 -0.13
N LEU A 23 4.54 10.18 -0.62
CA LEU A 23 4.00 10.13 -1.98
C LEU A 23 2.47 10.19 -1.97
N ARG A 24 1.86 10.69 -3.05
CA ARG A 24 0.40 10.70 -3.23
C ARG A 24 -0.12 9.45 -3.95
N ILE A 25 0.64 8.36 -3.88
CA ILE A 25 0.30 7.03 -4.41
C ILE A 25 -0.32 6.21 -3.28
N THR A 26 -1.55 5.74 -3.49
CA THR A 26 -2.26 4.93 -2.50
C THR A 26 -1.80 3.47 -2.53
N VAL A 27 -2.00 2.77 -1.42
CA VAL A 27 -1.79 1.30 -1.38
C VAL A 27 -2.65 0.59 -2.43
N TYR A 28 -3.88 1.08 -2.66
CA TYR A 28 -4.80 0.52 -3.64
C TYR A 28 -4.25 0.60 -5.06
N GLU A 29 -3.71 1.75 -5.46
CA GLU A 29 -3.12 1.93 -6.80
C GLU A 29 -1.96 0.95 -7.03
N VAL A 30 -1.06 0.78 -6.06
CA VAL A 30 0.04 -0.18 -6.17
C VAL A 30 -0.49 -1.61 -6.39
N LEU A 31 -1.55 -1.99 -5.68
CA LEU A 31 -2.17 -3.31 -5.85
C LEU A 31 -2.89 -3.44 -7.20
N GLU A 32 -3.52 -2.37 -7.69
CA GLU A 32 -4.18 -2.32 -9.01
C GLU A 32 -3.15 -2.45 -10.16
N TYR A 33 -1.98 -1.82 -10.04
CA TYR A 33 -0.88 -1.99 -11.01
C TYR A 33 -0.43 -3.44 -11.06
N LEU A 34 -0.16 -4.04 -9.90
CA LEU A 34 0.24 -5.45 -9.81
C LEU A 34 -0.85 -6.40 -10.34
N ALA A 35 -2.13 -6.10 -10.07
CA ALA A 35 -3.26 -6.87 -10.58
C ALA A 35 -3.45 -6.74 -12.10
N SER A 36 -2.96 -5.63 -12.68
CA SER A 36 -2.95 -5.36 -14.13
C SER A 36 -1.73 -5.95 -14.84
N GLU A 37 -1.08 -6.94 -14.23
CA GLU A 37 0.10 -7.66 -14.74
C GLU A 37 1.36 -6.80 -14.91
N MET A 38 1.40 -5.57 -14.37
CA MET A 38 2.63 -4.78 -14.33
C MET A 38 3.64 -5.42 -13.38
N THR A 39 4.89 -5.55 -13.84
CA THR A 39 5.99 -6.03 -13.03
C THR A 39 6.46 -4.97 -12.03
N GLU A 40 7.09 -5.40 -10.94
CA GLU A 40 7.72 -4.45 -9.99
C GLU A 40 8.71 -3.51 -10.69
N ALA A 41 9.41 -3.98 -11.73
CA ALA A 41 10.38 -3.18 -12.46
C ALA A 41 9.71 -2.06 -13.26
N GLU A 42 8.62 -2.36 -13.97
CA GLU A 42 7.84 -1.37 -14.72
C GLU A 42 7.21 -0.32 -13.78
N ILE A 43 6.67 -0.76 -12.64
CA ILE A 43 6.11 0.17 -11.64
C ILE A 43 7.20 1.11 -11.10
N LEU A 44 8.42 0.61 -10.86
CA LEU A 44 9.53 1.44 -10.37
C LEU A 44 10.09 2.36 -11.45
N ASP A 45 9.98 1.98 -12.73
CA ASP A 45 10.37 2.84 -13.86
C ASP A 45 9.37 4.00 -14.05
N ASP A 46 8.06 3.71 -14.00
CA ASP A 46 7.00 4.71 -14.11
C ASP A 46 6.93 5.65 -12.87
N PHE A 47 7.31 5.14 -11.70
CA PHE A 47 7.27 5.86 -10.42
C PHE A 47 8.62 5.76 -9.70
N PRO A 48 9.64 6.51 -10.12
CA PRO A 48 11.02 6.39 -9.62
C PRO A 48 11.19 6.77 -8.14
N ASP A 49 10.22 7.48 -7.56
CA ASP A 49 10.20 7.78 -6.12
C ASP A 49 9.74 6.59 -5.26
N LEU A 50 9.13 5.57 -5.86
CA LEU A 50 8.83 4.31 -5.19
C LEU A 50 10.10 3.49 -5.02
N THR A 51 10.15 2.75 -3.93
CA THR A 51 11.17 1.75 -3.68
C THR A 51 10.55 0.36 -3.64
N ARG A 52 11.36 -0.67 -3.83
CA ARG A 52 10.91 -2.07 -3.69
C ARG A 52 10.37 -2.36 -2.29
N GLU A 53 10.93 -1.71 -1.28
CA GLU A 53 10.49 -1.76 0.11
C GLU A 53 9.09 -1.15 0.27
N ASP A 54 8.79 -0.07 -0.45
CA ASP A 54 7.46 0.54 -0.46
C ASP A 54 6.42 -0.41 -1.11
N LEU A 55 6.76 -1.09 -2.22
CA LEU A 55 5.89 -2.10 -2.84
C LEU A 55 5.59 -3.26 -1.87
N LYS A 56 6.63 -3.81 -1.25
CA LYS A 56 6.49 -4.86 -0.22
C LYS A 56 5.65 -4.39 0.97
N ALA A 57 5.80 -3.12 1.36
CA ALA A 57 5.01 -2.53 2.44
C ALA A 57 3.54 -2.39 2.07
N CYS A 58 3.19 -2.05 0.82
CA CYS A 58 1.81 -2.05 0.33
C CYS A 58 1.15 -3.43 0.47
N ILE A 59 1.82 -4.48 0.01
CA ILE A 59 1.32 -5.87 0.11
C ILE A 59 1.17 -6.28 1.58
N ALA A 60 2.19 -6.00 2.42
CA ALA A 60 2.15 -6.33 3.84
C ALA A 60 1.04 -5.58 4.60
N TYR A 61 0.82 -4.30 4.27
CA TYR A 61 -0.29 -3.50 4.82
C TYR A 61 -1.64 -4.12 4.45
N ALA A 62 -1.82 -4.49 3.19
CA ALA A 62 -3.07 -5.09 2.70
C ALA A 62 -3.38 -6.41 3.42
N ALA A 63 -2.40 -7.32 3.51
CA ALA A 63 -2.56 -8.59 4.21
C ALA A 63 -2.90 -8.41 5.70
N ASP A 64 -2.30 -7.42 6.37
CA ASP A 64 -2.58 -7.13 7.77
C ASP A 64 -3.94 -6.45 7.98
N ARG A 65 -4.34 -5.56 7.08
CA ARG A 65 -5.68 -4.96 7.08
C ARG A 65 -6.75 -6.02 6.89
N GLU A 66 -6.57 -6.93 5.94
CA GLU A 66 -7.50 -8.03 5.68
C GLU A 66 -7.64 -8.95 6.91
N ARG A 67 -6.52 -9.36 7.50
CA ARG A 67 -6.52 -10.15 8.74
C ARG A 67 -7.31 -9.46 9.85
N ARG A 68 -7.06 -8.17 10.09
CA ARG A 68 -7.77 -7.39 11.12
C ARG A 68 -9.26 -7.28 10.82
N PHE A 69 -9.64 -7.11 9.56
CA PHE A 69 -11.03 -7.07 9.15
C PHE A 69 -11.76 -8.39 9.44
N MET A 70 -11.13 -9.53 9.09
CA MET A 70 -11.67 -10.86 9.41
C MET A 70 -11.81 -11.10 10.91
N THR A 71 -10.79 -10.75 11.71
CA THR A 71 -10.84 -10.95 13.17
C THR A 71 -11.88 -10.06 13.85
N ALA A 72 -12.03 -8.81 13.40
CA ALA A 72 -13.05 -7.90 13.93
C ALA A 72 -14.47 -8.40 13.63
N THR A 73 -14.67 -9.04 12.48
CA THR A 73 -15.99 -9.54 12.05
C THR A 73 -16.39 -10.83 12.77
N LEU A 74 -15.43 -11.64 13.24
CA LEU A 74 -15.68 -12.88 13.99
C LEU A 74 -15.88 -12.66 15.50
N SER A 75 -15.61 -11.45 15.99
CA SER A 75 -15.69 -11.08 17.41
C SER A 75 -16.88 -10.18 17.74
N ALA A 76 -17.73 -9.89 16.76
CA ALA A 76 -18.94 -9.06 16.85
C ALA A 76 -20.18 -9.92 16.63
#